data_AF-A0A7V9UUI3-F1
#
_entry.id   AF-A0A7V9UUI3-F1
#
_cell.length_a   1.000
_cell.length_b   1.000
_cell.length_c   1.000
_cell.angle_alpha   90.00
_cell.angle_beta   90.00
_cell.angle_gamma   90.00
#
_symmetry.space_group_name_H-M   'P 1'
#
loop_
_entity.id
_entity.type
_entity.pdbx_description
1 polymer ?
#
loop_
_entity_poly.entity_id
_entity_poly.type
_entity_poly.pdbx_seq_one_letter_code
_entity_poly.pdbx_strand_id
1 'polypeptide(L)'
;MSSNKITIIKNLDFVERFEEVCGSSKPADVARFLNISYQTAKNYLQGRLPDSNVLRVISERTPYSIHWLLTGRGEKFAEINKENRDTDLLSDALRAFIRRECRKIVGELLNNQKQPDGIIPQTRVVVLTPDKVKEEKVLDESDVLSIKHN
;
A
#
# COMPACT_ATOMS: atom_id res chain seq x y z
N MET A 1 3.80 -16.48 44.38
CA MET A 1 3.57 -17.03 43.02
C MET A 1 2.96 -16.01 42.03
N SER A 2 3.16 -14.69 42.22
CA SER A 2 2.44 -13.67 41.44
C SER A 2 3.23 -13.06 40.26
N SER A 3 4.55 -13.25 40.19
CA SER A 3 5.40 -12.55 39.21
C SER A 3 5.34 -13.16 37.81
N ASN A 4 5.19 -14.48 37.67
CA ASN A 4 5.16 -15.13 36.36
C ASN A 4 3.93 -14.75 35.53
N LYS A 5 2.77 -14.55 36.18
CA LYS A 5 1.53 -14.20 35.47
C LYS A 5 1.60 -12.80 34.84
N ILE A 6 2.22 -11.84 35.53
CA ILE A 6 2.35 -10.45 35.06
C ILE A 6 3.30 -10.37 33.85
N THR A 7 4.40 -11.13 33.86
CA THR A 7 5.36 -11.17 32.74
C THR A 7 4.74 -11.77 31.49
N ILE A 8 3.91 -12.81 31.63
CA ILE A 8 3.23 -13.45 30.49
C ILE A 8 2.23 -12.48 29.85
N ILE A 9 1.44 -11.75 30.66
CA ILE A 9 0.45 -10.77 30.15
C ILE A 9 1.17 -9.64 29.40
N LYS A 10 2.23 -9.07 29.97
CA LYS A 10 3.00 -7.99 29.31
C LYS A 10 3.63 -8.42 27.98
N ASN A 11 4.04 -9.69 27.86
CA ASN A 11 4.60 -10.22 26.61
C ASN A 11 3.52 -10.44 25.55
N LEU A 12 2.31 -10.89 25.93
CA LEU A 12 1.19 -11.01 25.01
C LEU A 12 0.80 -9.64 24.44
N ASP A 13 0.73 -8.62 25.30
CA ASP A 13 0.43 -7.25 24.87
C ASP A 13 1.48 -6.71 23.87
N PHE A 14 2.76 -7.06 24.04
CA PHE A 14 3.81 -6.69 23.09
C PHE A 14 3.64 -7.39 21.74
N VAL A 15 3.37 -8.70 21.74
CA VAL A 15 3.22 -9.48 20.51
C VAL A 15 2.09 -8.92 19.65
N GLU A 16 0.94 -8.61 20.25
CA GLU A 16 -0.20 -8.02 19.52
C GLU A 16 0.19 -6.70 18.84
N ARG A 17 0.87 -5.80 19.55
CA ARG A 17 1.36 -4.54 18.95
C ARG A 17 2.40 -4.79 17.87
N PHE A 18 3.27 -5.77 18.06
CA PHE A 18 4.31 -6.11 17.09
C PHE A 18 3.72 -6.70 15.80
N GLU A 19 2.72 -7.57 15.90
CA GLU A 19 1.95 -8.08 14.77
C GLU A 19 1.23 -6.96 14.03
N GLU A 20 0.64 -6.02 14.77
CA GLU A 20 0.01 -4.83 14.19
C GLU A 20 1.02 -3.97 13.40
N VAL A 21 2.20 -3.71 13.98
CA VAL A 21 3.26 -2.94 13.31
C VAL A 21 3.73 -3.64 12.04
N CYS A 22 3.87 -4.96 12.06
CA CYS A 22 4.34 -5.74 10.92
C CYS A 22 3.23 -6.07 9.90
N GLY A 23 1.96 -5.90 10.26
CA GLY A 23 0.79 -6.25 9.45
C GLY A 23 0.60 -7.76 9.20
N SER A 24 1.32 -8.63 9.93
CA SER A 24 1.22 -10.08 9.79
C SER A 24 1.71 -10.80 11.05
N SER A 25 1.03 -11.88 11.41
CA SER A 25 1.45 -12.84 12.43
C SER A 25 2.30 -13.99 11.86
N LYS A 26 2.53 -14.03 10.55
CA LYS A 26 3.31 -15.09 9.90
C LYS A 26 4.81 -14.74 9.95
N PRO A 27 5.67 -15.58 10.54
CA PRO A 27 7.10 -15.26 10.66
C PRO A 27 7.80 -15.02 9.32
N ALA A 28 7.37 -15.68 8.24
CA ALA A 28 7.92 -15.48 6.90
C ALA A 28 7.62 -14.09 6.33
N ASP A 29 6.48 -13.50 6.65
CA ASP A 29 6.11 -12.15 6.20
C ASP A 29 6.89 -11.12 7.00
N VAL A 30 6.94 -11.28 8.33
CA VAL A 30 7.72 -10.44 9.24
C VAL A 30 9.21 -10.46 8.88
N ALA A 31 9.77 -11.65 8.59
CA ALA A 31 11.17 -11.79 8.20
C ALA A 31 11.51 -11.00 6.94
N ARG A 32 10.63 -11.06 5.93
CA ARG A 32 10.78 -10.29 4.68
C ARG A 32 10.61 -8.78 4.93
N PHE A 33 9.60 -8.41 5.72
CA PHE A 33 9.30 -7.02 6.04
C PHE A 33 10.44 -6.32 6.77
N LEU A 34 11.07 -6.99 7.74
CA LEU A 34 12.15 -6.42 8.56
C LEU A 34 13.56 -6.78 8.06
N ASN A 35 13.67 -7.58 7.00
CA ASN A 35 14.93 -8.12 6.48
C ASN A 35 15.75 -8.85 7.56
N ILE A 36 15.11 -9.79 8.27
CA ILE A 36 15.71 -10.60 9.34
C ILE A 36 15.53 -12.10 9.06
N SER A 37 16.21 -12.95 9.83
CA SER A 37 16.04 -14.40 9.72
C SER A 37 14.64 -14.85 10.17
N TYR A 38 14.15 -15.94 9.61
CA TYR A 38 12.89 -16.57 10.02
C TYR A 38 12.85 -16.87 11.53
N GLN A 39 13.96 -17.38 12.08
CA GLN A 39 14.04 -17.70 13.51
C GLN A 39 13.98 -16.44 14.37
N THR A 40 14.60 -15.34 13.92
CA THR A 40 14.51 -14.04 14.60
C THR A 40 13.07 -13.54 14.62
N ALA A 41 12.39 -13.54 13.47
CA ALA A 41 10.98 -13.15 13.38
C ALA A 41 10.08 -14.01 14.29
N LYS A 42 10.27 -15.33 14.27
CA LYS A 42 9.54 -16.26 15.14
C LYS A 42 9.76 -15.94 16.63
N ASN A 43 10.99 -15.66 17.04
CA ASN A 43 11.29 -15.31 18.43
C ASN A 43 10.57 -14.03 18.86
N TYR A 44 10.47 -13.03 17.99
CA TYR A 44 9.76 -11.77 18.30
C TYR A 44 8.26 -11.97 18.45
N LEU A 45 7.66 -12.76 17.57
CA LEU A 45 6.26 -13.19 17.68
C LEU A 45 5.98 -14.07 18.91
N GLN A 46 7.03 -14.57 19.57
CA GLN A 46 6.95 -15.31 20.84
C GLN A 46 7.26 -14.45 22.06
N GLY A 47 7.40 -13.13 21.89
CA GLY A 47 7.60 -12.17 22.98
C GLY A 47 9.05 -11.80 23.27
N ARG A 48 10.02 -12.23 22.44
CA ARG A 48 11.37 -11.67 22.52
C ARG A 48 11.35 -10.23 22.01
N LEU A 49 11.97 -9.31 22.75
CA LEU A 49 12.07 -7.93 22.29
C LEU A 49 13.08 -7.78 21.12
N PRO A 50 12.78 -6.96 20.11
CA PRO A 50 13.71 -6.60 19.06
C PRO A 50 14.92 -5.83 19.58
N ASP A 51 16.05 -5.97 18.89
CA ASP A 51 17.24 -5.16 19.16
C ASP A 51 17.11 -3.76 18.56
N SER A 52 18.04 -2.87 18.90
CA SER A 52 18.04 -1.48 18.44
C SER A 52 18.08 -1.34 16.91
N ASN A 53 18.71 -2.27 16.20
CA ASN A 53 18.79 -2.21 14.74
C ASN A 53 17.43 -2.51 14.11
N VAL A 54 16.74 -3.54 14.61
CA VAL A 54 15.37 -3.85 14.15
C VAL A 54 14.39 -2.74 14.55
N LEU A 55 14.50 -2.19 15.76
CA LEU A 55 13.65 -1.06 16.18
C LEU A 55 13.86 0.17 15.28
N ARG A 56 15.09 0.45 14.87
CA ARG A 56 15.38 1.51 13.90
C ARG A 56 14.70 1.23 12.56
N VAL A 57 14.81 0.02 12.02
CA VAL A 57 14.15 -0.37 10.77
C VAL A 57 12.63 -0.18 10.86
N ILE A 58 12.02 -0.54 11.99
CA ILE A 58 10.60 -0.32 12.24
C ILE A 58 10.26 1.17 12.20
N SER A 59 11.04 2.02 12.87
CA SER A 59 10.80 3.47 12.89
C SER A 59 10.96 4.12 11.51
N GLU A 60 11.83 3.58 10.65
CA GLU A 60 12.05 4.09 9.29
C GLU A 60 10.98 3.61 8.30
N ARG A 61 10.41 2.42 8.52
CA ARG A 61 9.47 1.79 7.59
C ARG A 61 8.00 1.93 7.99
N THR A 62 7.73 2.34 9.22
CA THR A 62 6.36 2.42 9.75
C THR A 62 6.13 3.74 10.45
N PRO A 63 4.89 4.24 10.47
CA PRO A 63 4.54 5.45 11.20
C PRO A 63 4.38 5.19 12.72
N TYR A 64 4.74 4.01 13.23
CA TYR A 64 4.50 3.65 14.63
C TYR A 64 5.58 4.18 15.56
N SER A 65 5.16 4.63 16.74
CA SER A 65 6.05 5.02 17.83
C SER A 65 6.70 3.79 18.46
N ILE A 66 8.03 3.78 18.50
CA ILE A 66 8.79 2.73 19.17
C ILE A 66 8.48 2.69 20.68
N HIS A 67 8.21 3.86 21.28
CA HIS A 67 7.82 3.93 22.69
C HIS A 67 6.49 3.20 22.93
N TRP A 68 5.50 3.45 22.08
CA TRP A 68 4.20 2.77 22.16
C TRP A 68 4.33 1.28 21.87
N LEU A 69 5.09 0.88 20.86
CA LEU A 69 5.31 -0.54 20.54
C LEU A 69 5.85 -1.30 21.76
N LEU A 70 6.89 -0.78 22.42
CA LEU A 70 7.55 -1.47 23.53
C LEU A 70 6.76 -1.43 24.84
N THR A 71 6.07 -0.32 25.11
CA THR A 71 5.47 -0.09 26.43
C THR A 71 3.95 -0.16 26.48
N GLY A 72 3.29 -0.08 25.32
CA GLY A 72 1.84 0.06 25.20
C GLY A 72 1.30 1.42 25.66
N ARG A 73 2.19 2.40 25.91
CA ARG A 73 1.83 3.72 26.45
C ARG A 73 2.25 4.83 25.49
N GLY A 74 1.59 5.98 25.61
CA GLY A 74 1.85 7.16 24.78
C GLY A 74 1.20 7.07 23.40
N GLU A 75 1.61 7.98 22.52
CA GLU A 75 1.08 8.08 21.15
C GLU A 75 1.47 6.87 20.31
N LYS A 76 0.48 6.28 19.64
CA LYS A 76 0.65 5.10 18.80
C LYS A 76 1.46 5.39 17.54
N PHE A 77 1.19 6.53 16.93
CA PHE A 77 1.89 6.98 15.74
C PHE A 77 2.98 7.97 16.14
N ALA A 78 4.17 7.79 15.58
CA ALA A 78 5.20 8.80 15.68
C ALA A 78 4.73 10.01 14.88
N GLU A 79 4.82 11.21 15.46
CA GLU A 79 4.69 12.44 14.70
C GLU A 79 5.79 12.40 13.63
N ILE A 80 5.39 12.21 12.37
CA ILE A 80 6.31 12.31 11.25
C ILE A 80 6.72 13.77 11.23
N ASN A 81 7.89 14.08 11.81
CA ASN A 81 8.48 15.40 11.72
C ASN A 81 8.42 15.82 10.25
N LYS A 82 7.63 16.86 9.96
CA LYS A 82 7.45 17.48 8.64
C LYS A 82 8.75 18.13 8.11
N GLU A 83 9.91 17.68 8.57
CA GLU A 83 11.22 18.20 8.17
C GLU A 83 11.72 17.58 6.86
N ASN A 84 11.11 16.49 6.37
CA ASN A 84 11.33 16.01 4.99
C ASN A 84 10.22 16.48 4.02
N ARG A 85 9.83 17.76 4.11
CA ARG A 85 8.99 18.41 3.10
C ARG A 85 9.72 18.72 1.78
N ASP A 86 10.96 18.24 1.61
CA ASP A 86 11.69 18.39 0.35
C ASP A 86 11.17 17.46 -0.76
N THR A 87 10.32 16.48 -0.45
CA THR A 87 9.70 15.60 -1.46
C THR A 87 8.43 16.19 -2.09
N ASP A 88 7.81 17.21 -1.49
CA ASP A 88 6.62 17.86 -2.07
C ASP A 88 6.96 18.93 -3.12
N LEU A 89 8.19 19.45 -3.13
CA LEU A 89 8.62 20.50 -4.08
C LEU A 89 8.99 19.99 -5.47
N LEU A 90 9.19 18.67 -5.63
CA LEU A 90 9.50 18.06 -6.93
C LEU A 90 8.26 17.59 -7.70
N SER A 91 7.08 17.58 -7.09
CA SER A 91 5.91 16.89 -7.65
C SER A 91 5.38 17.55 -8.93
N ASP A 92 5.18 18.87 -8.94
CA ASP A 92 4.49 19.50 -10.08
C ASP A 92 5.41 19.74 -11.29
N ALA A 93 6.65 20.17 -11.05
CA ALA A 93 7.61 20.39 -12.13
C ALA A 93 8.04 19.06 -12.79
N LEU A 94 8.30 18.02 -11.98
CA LEU A 94 8.63 16.69 -12.50
C LEU A 94 7.43 16.05 -13.19
N ARG A 95 6.22 16.20 -12.64
CA ARG A 95 4.99 15.69 -13.28
C ARG A 95 4.66 16.42 -14.57
N ALA A 96 4.90 17.73 -14.65
CA ALA A 96 4.79 18.50 -15.89
C ALA A 96 5.84 18.04 -16.91
N PHE A 97 7.07 17.78 -16.48
CA PHE A 97 8.14 17.26 -17.32
C PHE A 97 7.79 15.87 -17.87
N ILE A 98 7.40 14.93 -17.03
CA ILE A 98 6.99 13.57 -17.43
C ILE A 98 5.80 13.64 -18.41
N ARG A 99 4.77 14.44 -18.11
CA ARG A 99 3.62 14.62 -19.02
C ARG A 99 4.04 15.17 -20.39
N ARG A 100 5.01 16.09 -20.43
CA ARG A 100 5.51 16.65 -21.68
C ARG A 100 6.22 15.60 -22.51
N GLU A 101 7.11 14.82 -21.91
CA GLU A 101 7.88 13.80 -22.63
C GLU A 101 6.98 12.64 -23.08
N CYS A 102 6.04 12.18 -22.24
CA CYS A 102 5.05 11.18 -22.66
C CYS A 102 4.18 11.67 -23.82
N ARG A 103 3.78 12.95 -23.85
CA ARG A 103 2.99 13.51 -24.96
C ARG A 103 3.75 13.51 -26.29
N LYS A 104 5.06 13.81 -26.27
CA LYS A 104 5.89 13.77 -27.48
C LYS A 104 5.99 12.36 -28.04
N ILE A 105 6.34 11.39 -27.18
CA ILE A 105 6.47 9.98 -27.58
C ILE A 105 5.14 9.45 -28.13
N VAL A 106 4.02 9.72 -27.46
CA VAL A 106 2.70 9.30 -27.95
C VAL A 106 2.35 10.00 -29.28
N GLY A 107 2.66 11.28 -29.43
CA GLY A 107 2.43 12.01 -30.67
C GLY A 107 3.25 11.46 -31.85
N GLU A 108 4.51 11.08 -31.62
CA GLU A 108 5.39 10.47 -32.62
C GLU A 108 4.92 9.06 -33.00
N LEU A 109 4.52 8.24 -32.02
CA LEU A 109 3.99 6.90 -32.27
C LEU A 109 2.68 6.93 -33.09
N LEU A 110 1.81 7.91 -32.85
CA LEU A 110 0.56 8.08 -33.59
C LEU A 110 0.78 8.67 -35.00
N ASN A 111 1.77 9.55 -35.17
CA ASN A 111 2.08 10.14 -36.48
C ASN A 111 2.81 9.17 -37.41
N ASN A 112 3.59 8.22 -36.87
CA ASN A 112 4.29 7.21 -37.66
C ASN A 112 3.36 6.09 -38.19
N GLN A 113 2.06 6.10 -37.87
CA GLN A 113 1.06 5.21 -38.47
C GLN A 113 0.33 5.79 -39.69
N LYS A 114 0.71 6.99 -40.17
CA LYS A 114 0.09 7.58 -41.37
C LYS A 114 0.95 7.40 -42.62
N GLN A 115 0.52 6.49 -43.50
CA GLN A 115 0.24 6.76 -44.92
C GLN A 115 -0.48 5.55 -45.56
N PRO A 116 -1.21 5.70 -46.68
CA PRO A 116 -1.85 6.89 -47.25
C PRO A 116 -3.30 6.59 -47.65
N ASP A 117 -4.32 7.23 -47.05
CA ASP A 117 -5.62 7.40 -47.71
C ASP A 117 -6.47 8.45 -46.97
N GLY A 118 -6.32 9.70 -47.42
CA GLY A 118 -7.44 10.60 -47.74
C GLY A 118 -8.52 10.98 -46.72
N ILE A 119 -8.55 10.49 -45.49
CA ILE A 119 -9.60 10.84 -44.52
C ILE A 119 -8.96 11.21 -43.19
N ILE A 120 -9.15 12.47 -42.77
CA ILE A 120 -8.73 12.97 -41.46
C ILE A 120 -9.81 12.54 -40.44
N PRO A 121 -9.58 11.58 -39.53
CA PRO A 121 -10.52 11.40 -38.43
C PRO A 121 -10.19 12.47 -37.40
N GLN A 122 -11.06 13.48 -37.29
CA GLN A 122 -11.04 14.41 -36.17
C GLN A 122 -11.32 13.60 -34.89
N THR A 123 -10.29 13.29 -34.11
CA THR A 123 -10.46 12.56 -32.85
C THR A 123 -11.11 13.49 -31.83
N ARG A 124 -12.43 13.39 -31.67
CA ARG A 124 -13.16 14.06 -30.58
C ARG A 124 -12.85 13.33 -29.28
N VAL A 125 -12.06 13.95 -28.41
CA VAL A 125 -11.88 13.46 -27.03
C VAL A 125 -13.15 13.81 -26.25
N VAL A 126 -13.91 12.78 -25.87
CA VAL A 126 -15.10 12.94 -25.01
C VAL A 126 -14.68 12.68 -23.58
N VAL A 127 -14.74 13.72 -22.74
CA VAL A 127 -14.57 13.61 -21.29
C VAL A 127 -15.90 13.15 -20.71
N LEU A 128 -15.95 11.95 -20.14
CA LEU A 128 -17.13 11.45 -19.42
C LEU A 128 -17.12 12.02 -18.01
N THR A 129 -18.13 12.83 -17.68
CA THR A 129 -18.42 13.23 -16.30
C THR A 129 -19.17 12.11 -15.58
N PRO A 130 -19.03 11.96 -14.25
CA PRO A 130 -19.62 10.85 -13.49
C PRO A 130 -21.13 10.69 -13.70
N ASP A 131 -21.82 11.81 -13.87
CA ASP A 131 -23.25 11.97 -14.15
C ASP A 131 -23.71 11.38 -15.50
N LYS A 132 -22.78 10.94 -16.36
CA LYS A 132 -23.08 10.28 -17.65
C LYS A 132 -22.74 8.79 -17.69
N VAL A 133 -22.26 8.22 -16.59
CA VAL A 133 -21.96 6.78 -16.50
C VAL A 133 -23.26 6.06 -16.14
N LYS A 134 -23.81 5.26 -17.07
CA LYS A 134 -24.96 4.41 -16.76
C LYS A 134 -24.50 3.24 -15.88
N GLU A 135 -25.26 2.97 -14.83
CA GLU A 135 -25.00 1.86 -13.91
C GLU A 135 -25.13 0.50 -14.60
N GLU A 136 -24.25 -0.42 -14.20
CA GLU A 136 -24.19 -1.80 -14.64
C GLU A 136 -25.40 -2.57 -14.14
N LYS A 137 -26.23 -3.09 -15.06
CA LYS A 137 -27.35 -3.96 -14.71
C LYS A 137 -26.84 -5.40 -14.68
N VAL A 138 -26.68 -5.97 -13.49
CA VAL A 138 -26.36 -7.39 -13.30
C VAL A 138 -27.54 -8.22 -13.82
N LEU A 139 -27.27 -9.12 -14.76
CA LEU A 139 -28.25 -10.09 -15.26
C LEU A 139 -28.45 -11.17 -14.19
N ASP A 140 -29.70 -11.37 -13.78
CA ASP A 140 -30.09 -12.40 -12.84
C ASP A 140 -30.15 -13.76 -13.58
N GLU A 141 -29.54 -14.81 -13.02
CA GLU A 141 -29.38 -16.12 -13.70
C GLU A 141 -30.69 -16.87 -13.97
N SER A 142 -31.83 -16.35 -13.49
CA SER A 142 -33.16 -16.92 -13.70
C SER A 142 -33.71 -16.74 -15.12
N ASP A 143 -33.18 -15.80 -15.92
CA ASP A 143 -33.64 -15.56 -17.30
C ASP A 143 -33.03 -16.52 -18.35
N VAL A 144 -32.01 -17.30 -17.99
CA VAL A 144 -31.28 -18.16 -18.95
C VAL A 144 -32.00 -19.49 -19.21
N LEU A 145 -32.94 -19.91 -18.34
CA LEU A 145 -33.58 -21.23 -18.43
C LEU A 145 -34.88 -21.26 -19.24
N SER A 146 -35.41 -20.13 -19.72
CA SER A 146 -36.63 -20.11 -20.55
C SER A 146 -36.38 -20.25 -22.06
N ILE A 147 -35.12 -20.40 -22.52
CA ILE A 147 -34.79 -20.46 -23.96
C ILE A 147 -34.64 -21.91 -24.48
N LYS A 148 -34.79 -22.93 -23.62
CA LYS A 148 -34.73 -24.34 -24.04
C LYS A 148 -36.08 -25.05 -23.87
N HIS A 149 -37.06 -24.69 -24.68
CA HIS A 149 -38.04 -25.62 -25.26
C HIS A 149 -38.95 -24.89 -26.27
N ASN A 150 -38.54 -24.90 -27.54
CA ASN A 150 -39.45 -25.14 -28.67
C ASN A 150 -38.63 -25.60 -29.88
#